data_AF-A0A7S1D5Z8-F1
#
_entry.id   AF-A0A7S1D5Z8-F1
#
_cell.length_a   1.000
_cell.length_b   1.000
_cell.length_c   1.000
_cell.angle_alpha   90.00
_cell.angle_beta   90.00
_cell.angle_gamma   90.00
#
_symmetry.space_group_name_H-M   'P 1'
#
loop_
_entity.id
_entity.type
_entity.pdbx_description
1 polymer ?
#
loop_
_entity_poly.entity_id
_entity_poly.type
_entity_poly.pdbx_seq_one_letter_code
_entity_poly.pdbx_strand_id
1 'polypeptide(L)'
;AEVFSEGAPYFGGAVFDIDVTMSRRYPLITIASMAINTNDMFIAVNGMRLYPGETVYLNGLDAGSEVNNELCSSIPGPGCAMINTTNVASGDGEGYVFVHKGFHGVGDLPAAEYDWRNPAAVVEALY
;
A
#
# COMPACT_ATOMS: atom_id res chain seq x y z
N ALA A 1 4.42 -14.22 -11.79
CA ALA A 1 4.47 -13.00 -10.99
C ALA A 1 5.79 -13.02 -10.25
N GLU A 2 6.62 -12.01 -10.43
CA GLU A 2 7.85 -11.84 -9.67
C GLU A 2 7.52 -11.01 -8.43
N VAL A 3 8.07 -11.39 -7.28
CA VAL A 3 7.91 -10.66 -6.02
C VAL A 3 9.26 -10.01 -5.70
N PHE A 4 9.28 -8.69 -5.65
CA PHE A 4 10.43 -7.93 -5.15
C PHE A 4 10.25 -7.74 -3.64
N SER A 5 11.27 -8.09 -2.83
CA SER A 5 11.16 -8.07 -1.36
C SER A 5 12.42 -7.60 -0.61
N GLU A 6 13.33 -6.89 -1.28
CA GLU A 6 14.61 -6.50 -0.70
C GLU A 6 14.53 -5.22 0.15
N GLY A 7 14.67 -5.33 1.48
CA GLY A 7 14.79 -4.15 2.35
C GLY A 7 13.45 -3.55 2.84
N ALA A 8 12.33 -4.25 2.65
CA ALA A 8 11.05 -3.87 3.22
C ALA A 8 11.03 -4.00 4.78
N PRO A 9 10.25 -3.18 5.51
CA PRO A 9 9.39 -2.11 5.01
C PRO A 9 10.16 -0.84 4.62
N TYR A 10 9.63 -0.11 3.63
CA TYR A 10 10.16 1.19 3.21
C TYR A 10 9.38 2.32 3.89
N PHE A 11 10.09 3.38 4.26
CA PHE A 11 9.51 4.56 4.90
C PHE A 11 9.35 5.72 3.90
N GLY A 12 8.49 6.69 4.24
CA GLY A 12 8.21 7.83 3.38
C GLY A 12 9.49 8.55 2.90
N GLY A 13 9.55 8.80 1.60
CA GLY A 13 10.70 9.43 0.94
C GLY A 13 11.79 8.45 0.48
N ALA A 14 11.71 7.16 0.83
CA ALA A 14 12.58 6.15 0.25
C ALA A 14 12.29 5.97 -1.25
N VAL A 15 13.35 5.78 -2.03
CA VAL A 15 13.30 5.50 -3.47
C VAL A 15 14.13 4.26 -3.73
N PHE A 16 13.60 3.35 -4.55
CA PHE A 16 14.30 2.16 -5.00
C PHE A 16 13.84 1.83 -6.42
N ASP A 17 14.72 1.16 -7.16
CA ASP A 17 14.46 0.75 -8.53
C ASP A 17 14.15 -0.75 -8.57
N ILE A 18 13.23 -1.13 -9.45
CA ILE A 18 12.94 -2.53 -9.77
C ILE A 18 13.05 -2.69 -11.28
N ASP A 19 13.87 -3.64 -11.71
CA ASP A 19 13.94 -4.03 -13.12
C ASP A 19 12.73 -4.89 -13.51
N VAL A 20 11.94 -4.41 -14.46
CA VAL A 20 10.77 -5.14 -14.99
C VAL A 20 10.95 -5.38 -16.49
N THR A 21 10.99 -6.65 -16.90
CA THR A 21 11.10 -7.01 -18.33
C THR A 21 9.74 -6.94 -19.02
N MET A 22 9.58 -6.00 -19.94
CA MET A 22 8.39 -5.87 -20.79
C MET A 22 8.63 -6.40 -22.21
N SER A 23 7.57 -6.86 -22.87
CA SER A 23 7.65 -7.27 -24.28
C SER A 23 6.38 -6.93 -25.04
N ARG A 24 6.41 -7.05 -26.38
CA ARG A 24 5.19 -6.91 -27.20
C ARG A 24 4.08 -7.90 -26.81
N ARG A 25 4.45 -9.08 -26.30
CA ARG A 25 3.49 -10.11 -25.87
C ARG A 25 2.95 -9.85 -24.46
N TYR A 26 3.73 -9.19 -23.61
CA TYR A 26 3.40 -8.83 -22.23
C TYR A 26 3.68 -7.33 -22.01
N PRO A 27 2.81 -6.44 -22.53
CA PRO A 27 3.07 -5.00 -22.54
C PRO A 27 2.50 -4.26 -21.32
N LEU A 28 1.91 -4.98 -20.36
CA LEU A 28 1.23 -4.40 -19.20
C LEU A 28 1.97 -4.77 -17.92
N ILE A 29 2.09 -3.80 -17.03
CA ILE A 29 2.68 -3.92 -15.69
C ILE A 29 1.56 -3.83 -14.66
N THR A 30 1.64 -4.70 -13.65
CA THR A 30 0.92 -4.56 -12.39
C THR A 30 1.93 -4.50 -11.25
N ILE A 31 1.81 -3.50 -10.40
CA ILE A 31 2.58 -3.34 -9.16
C ILE A 31 1.55 -3.27 -8.04
N ALA A 32 1.80 -3.95 -6.92
CA ALA A 32 1.01 -3.82 -5.70
C ALA A 32 1.96 -3.84 -4.50
N SER A 33 1.72 -2.98 -3.52
CA SER A 33 2.47 -2.96 -2.26
C SER A 33 1.56 -2.56 -1.11
N MET A 34 1.59 -3.34 -0.03
CA MET A 34 0.82 -3.07 1.19
C MET A 34 1.51 -1.97 2.00
N ALA A 35 0.73 -1.03 2.54
CA ALA A 35 1.26 -0.06 3.50
C ALA A 35 1.26 -0.66 4.92
N ILE A 36 2.42 -0.63 5.58
CA ILE A 36 2.50 -0.99 7.00
C ILE A 36 1.76 0.02 7.87
N ASN A 37 1.42 -0.40 9.08
CA ASN A 37 0.53 0.29 10.01
C ASN A 37 -0.89 0.46 9.44
N THR A 38 -1.34 -0.39 8.53
CA THR A 38 -2.74 -0.50 8.09
C THR A 38 -3.12 -1.98 7.99
N ASN A 39 -4.39 -2.31 8.14
CA ASN A 39 -4.88 -3.69 8.04
C ASN A 39 -4.91 -4.16 6.57
N ASP A 40 -5.40 -3.33 5.65
CA ASP A 40 -5.53 -3.72 4.23
C ASP A 40 -5.39 -2.55 3.23
N MET A 41 -4.62 -1.51 3.59
CA MET A 41 -4.24 -0.47 2.61
C MET A 41 -3.13 -0.98 1.69
N PHE A 42 -3.26 -0.67 0.41
CA PHE A 42 -2.21 -0.90 -0.58
C PHE A 42 -2.17 0.21 -1.65
N ILE A 43 -1.06 0.30 -2.36
CA ILE A 43 -0.93 1.08 -3.60
C ILE A 43 -0.84 0.13 -4.78
N ALA A 44 -1.34 0.55 -5.96
CA ALA A 44 -1.22 -0.28 -7.15
C ALA A 44 -1.15 0.48 -8.48
N VAL A 45 -0.32 -0.05 -9.38
CA VAL A 45 -0.49 0.09 -10.84
C VAL A 45 -1.23 -1.16 -11.29
N ASN A 46 -2.34 -1.03 -12.02
CA ASN A 46 -3.15 -2.18 -12.42
C ASN A 46 -3.21 -2.31 -13.96
N GLY A 47 -2.43 -3.24 -14.52
CA GLY A 47 -2.48 -3.56 -15.94
C GLY A 47 -2.18 -2.38 -16.86
N MET A 48 -1.24 -1.51 -16.46
CA MET A 48 -0.90 -0.30 -17.19
C MET A 48 0.26 -0.55 -18.15
N ARG A 49 0.19 0.04 -19.33
CA ARG A 49 1.38 0.15 -20.20
C ARG A 49 2.14 1.39 -19.80
N LEU A 50 3.37 1.22 -19.32
CA LEU A 50 4.27 2.31 -18.97
C LEU A 50 5.31 2.50 -20.07
N TYR A 51 5.66 3.76 -20.34
CA TYR A 51 6.71 4.15 -21.27
C TYR A 51 7.80 4.95 -20.53
N PRO A 52 9.09 4.81 -20.91
CA PRO A 52 10.17 5.58 -20.30
C PRO A 52 9.88 7.09 -20.29
N GLY A 53 10.04 7.72 -19.13
CA GLY A 53 9.73 9.12 -18.86
C GLY A 53 8.32 9.38 -18.31
N GLU A 54 7.46 8.37 -18.19
CA GLU A 54 6.15 8.52 -17.56
C GLU A 54 6.22 8.49 -16.03
N THR A 55 5.42 9.34 -15.39
CA THR A 55 5.23 9.39 -13.94
C THR A 55 3.78 9.07 -13.60
N VAL A 56 3.58 8.14 -12.68
CA VAL A 56 2.25 7.73 -12.19
C VAL A 56 2.14 8.00 -10.69
N TYR A 57 1.14 8.79 -10.31
CA TYR A 57 0.83 9.08 -8.92
C TYR A 57 -0.20 8.08 -8.40
N LEU A 58 0.12 7.38 -7.31
CA LEU A 58 -0.72 6.33 -6.76
C LEU A 58 -1.40 6.80 -5.48
N ASN A 59 -2.72 6.68 -5.46
CA ASN A 59 -3.49 6.85 -4.24
C ASN A 59 -3.34 5.61 -3.36
N GLY A 60 -3.47 5.79 -2.05
CA GLY A 60 -3.75 4.71 -1.13
C GLY A 60 -5.12 4.10 -1.43
N LEU A 61 -5.15 2.79 -1.62
CA LEU A 61 -6.34 2.00 -1.86
C LEU A 61 -6.64 1.15 -0.63
N ASP A 62 -7.91 1.00 -0.35
CA ASP A 62 -8.46 0.09 0.63
C ASP A 62 -8.90 -1.17 -0.12
N ALA A 63 -8.48 -2.35 0.33
CA ALA A 63 -8.87 -3.61 -0.29
C ALA A 63 -10.36 -3.94 -0.10
N GLY A 64 -11.00 -3.34 0.92
CA GLY A 64 -12.34 -3.65 1.37
C GLY A 64 -12.45 -5.07 1.92
N SER A 65 -11.33 -5.63 2.38
CA SER A 65 -11.27 -7.01 2.89
C SER A 65 -11.59 -7.08 4.37
N GLU A 66 -11.30 -6.01 5.11
CA GLU A 66 -11.44 -5.94 6.55
C GLU A 66 -12.07 -4.61 6.99
N VAL A 67 -12.63 -4.57 8.20
CA VAL A 67 -13.14 -3.35 8.83
C VAL A 67 -11.97 -2.45 9.24
N ASN A 68 -12.01 -1.20 8.77
CA ASN A 68 -11.12 -0.10 9.14
C ASN A 68 -11.28 0.32 10.62
N ASN A 69 -10.74 -0.48 11.52
CA ASN A 69 -10.90 -0.31 12.98
C ASN A 69 -9.74 0.46 13.64
N GLU A 70 -8.60 0.58 12.95
CA GLU A 70 -7.36 1.19 13.46
C GLU A 70 -6.82 0.55 14.75
N LEU A 71 -7.22 -0.69 15.04
CA LEU A 71 -6.81 -1.43 16.22
C LEU A 71 -5.51 -2.16 15.96
N CYS A 72 -4.58 -2.06 16.90
CA CYS A 72 -3.30 -2.75 16.82
C CYS A 72 -3.42 -4.28 16.86
N SER A 73 -4.58 -4.83 17.24
CA SER A 73 -4.85 -6.28 17.09
C SER A 73 -4.94 -6.72 15.61
N SER A 74 -5.26 -5.79 14.71
CA SER A 74 -5.55 -6.04 13.29
C SER A 74 -4.55 -5.38 12.34
N ILE A 75 -3.61 -4.57 12.87
CA ILE A 75 -2.66 -3.81 12.08
C ILE A 75 -1.23 -4.34 12.27
N PRO A 76 -0.54 -4.74 11.18
CA PRO A 76 0.88 -5.05 11.21
C PRO A 76 1.74 -3.78 11.23
N GLY A 77 2.95 -3.89 11.77
CA GLY A 77 4.00 -2.88 11.62
C GLY A 77 4.43 -2.20 12.93
N PRO A 78 5.45 -1.34 12.85
CA PRO A 78 6.10 -0.76 14.02
C PRO A 78 5.22 0.18 14.84
N GLY A 79 4.19 0.79 14.23
CA GLY A 79 3.23 1.64 14.95
C GLY A 79 2.47 0.88 16.04
N CYS A 80 2.35 -0.43 15.89
CA CYS A 80 1.70 -1.31 16.84
C CYS A 80 2.65 -2.29 17.55
N ALA A 81 3.96 -2.16 17.39
CA ALA A 81 4.94 -3.13 17.88
C ALA A 81 5.03 -3.26 19.42
N MET A 82 4.46 -2.31 20.19
CA MET A 82 4.34 -2.45 21.65
C MET A 82 3.19 -3.38 22.06
N ILE A 83 2.24 -3.64 21.15
CA ILE A 83 1.12 -4.55 21.35
C ILE A 83 1.51 -5.85 20.65
N ASN A 84 1.30 -6.98 21.31
CA ASN A 84 1.53 -8.31 20.74
C ASN A 84 0.51 -8.58 19.62
N THR A 85 0.70 -7.94 18.47
CA THR A 85 -0.27 -7.92 17.36
C THR A 85 -0.43 -9.33 16.83
N THR A 86 -1.64 -9.84 16.89
CA THR A 86 -1.98 -11.14 16.31
C THR A 86 -2.32 -11.01 14.82
N ASN A 87 -2.35 -9.77 14.28
CA ASN A 87 -2.79 -9.43 12.91
C ASN A 87 -4.07 -10.17 12.55
N VAL A 88 -5.03 -10.12 13.47
CA VAL A 88 -6.30 -10.83 13.32
C VAL A 88 -7.16 -10.02 12.37
N ALA A 89 -7.61 -10.71 11.32
CA ALA A 89 -8.51 -10.14 10.32
C ALA A 89 -9.73 -9.49 10.99
N SER A 90 -9.97 -8.22 10.67
CA SER A 90 -11.03 -7.44 11.31
C SER A 90 -12.38 -7.61 10.59
N GLY A 91 -13.04 -8.75 10.73
CA GLY A 91 -14.37 -8.96 10.15
C GLY A 91 -14.45 -8.72 8.63
N ASP A 92 -15.66 -8.48 8.11
CA ASP A 92 -15.88 -8.23 6.69
C ASP A 92 -15.82 -6.72 6.38
N GLY A 93 -14.94 -6.34 5.45
CA GLY A 93 -14.85 -4.98 4.93
C GLY A 93 -15.94 -4.64 3.89
N GLU A 94 -15.70 -3.61 3.09
CA GLU A 94 -16.63 -3.09 2.09
C GLU A 94 -16.91 -4.07 0.92
N GLY A 95 -16.02 -5.04 0.68
CA GLY A 95 -16.14 -6.04 -0.38
C GLY A 95 -15.73 -5.55 -1.77
N TYR A 96 -15.13 -4.37 -1.89
CA TYR A 96 -14.58 -3.84 -3.13
C TYR A 96 -13.43 -2.87 -2.86
N VAL A 97 -12.55 -2.71 -3.85
CA VAL A 97 -11.41 -1.78 -3.76
C VAL A 97 -11.88 -0.34 -3.99
N PHE A 98 -11.47 0.59 -3.12
CA PHE A 98 -11.72 2.03 -3.27
C PHE A 98 -10.56 2.87 -2.72
N VAL A 99 -10.62 4.19 -2.89
CA VAL A 99 -9.59 5.08 -2.33
C VAL A 99 -9.71 5.11 -0.81
N HIS A 100 -8.65 4.69 -0.12
CA HIS A 100 -8.61 4.66 1.34
C HIS A 100 -8.78 6.05 1.92
N LYS A 101 -9.50 6.16 3.03
CA LYS A 101 -9.91 7.44 3.62
C LYS A 101 -8.87 8.04 4.59
N GLY A 102 -7.64 7.51 4.59
CA GLY A 102 -6.64 7.83 5.62
C GLY A 102 -7.00 7.30 7.01
N PHE A 103 -6.28 7.79 8.03
CA PHE A 103 -6.58 7.53 9.45
C PHE A 103 -7.55 8.57 10.02
N HIS A 104 -8.49 8.10 10.83
CA HIS A 104 -9.56 8.86 11.47
C HIS A 104 -9.37 8.94 12.99
N GLY A 105 -8.46 8.13 13.56
CA GLY A 105 -8.17 8.11 14.99
C GLY A 105 -9.27 7.39 15.79
N VAL A 106 -9.87 6.37 15.19
CA VAL A 106 -10.99 5.60 15.78
C VAL A 106 -10.52 4.41 16.61
N GLY A 107 -9.23 4.06 16.52
CA GLY A 107 -8.60 2.95 17.25
C GLY A 107 -7.37 3.37 18.04
N ASP A 108 -6.31 2.55 17.98
CA ASP A 108 -5.11 2.69 18.79
C ASP A 108 -4.08 3.66 18.18
N LEU A 109 -4.17 3.93 16.88
CA LEU A 109 -3.24 4.82 16.17
C LEU A 109 -3.86 6.21 15.97
N PRO A 110 -3.23 7.30 16.46
CA PRO A 110 -3.78 8.64 16.33
C PRO A 110 -3.66 9.17 14.90
N ALA A 111 -4.76 9.69 14.34
CA ALA A 111 -4.77 10.30 13.00
C ALA A 111 -3.73 11.43 12.83
N ALA A 112 -3.42 12.18 13.90
CA ALA A 112 -2.43 13.25 13.84
C ALA A 112 -1.01 12.76 13.48
N GLU A 113 -0.71 11.47 13.68
CA GLU A 113 0.60 10.86 13.38
C GLU A 113 0.57 9.94 12.17
N TYR A 114 -0.55 9.24 11.95
CA TYR A 114 -0.64 8.16 10.95
C TYR A 114 -1.48 8.51 9.72
N ASP A 115 -2.28 9.59 9.74
CA ASP A 115 -3.05 10.00 8.57
C ASP A 115 -2.15 10.47 7.43
N TRP A 116 -2.61 10.30 6.19
CA TRP A 116 -1.90 10.75 5.00
C TRP A 116 -2.84 11.40 3.99
N ARG A 117 -2.26 12.17 3.09
CA ARG A 117 -2.95 12.72 1.92
C ARG A 117 -2.35 12.14 0.66
N ASN A 118 -3.21 11.74 -0.25
CA ASN A 118 -2.79 11.24 -1.54
C ASN A 118 -2.02 12.33 -2.33
N PRO A 119 -1.04 11.92 -3.16
CA PRO A 119 -0.66 10.53 -3.47
C PRO A 119 0.17 9.86 -2.37
N ALA A 120 0.00 8.54 -2.20
CA ALA A 120 0.74 7.73 -1.24
C ALA A 120 2.07 7.19 -1.80
N ALA A 121 2.18 7.05 -3.12
CA ALA A 121 3.42 6.64 -3.79
C ALA A 121 3.51 7.25 -5.21
N VAL A 122 4.72 7.25 -5.76
CA VAL A 122 5.00 7.67 -7.13
C VAL A 122 5.78 6.56 -7.83
N VAL A 123 5.42 6.25 -9.07
CA VAL A 123 6.16 5.34 -9.95
C VAL A 123 6.68 6.14 -11.14
N GLU A 124 7.98 6.07 -11.37
CA GLU A 124 8.63 6.67 -12.53
C GLU A 124 9.19 5.57 -13.42
N ALA A 125 8.81 5.58 -14.69
CA ALA A 125 9.35 4.65 -15.67
C ALA A 125 10.70 5.19 -16.17
N LEU A 126 11.78 4.57 -15.74
CA LEU A 126 13.14 4.95 -16.15
C LEU A 126 13.49 4.39 -17.54
N TYR A 127 14.60 4.89 -18.12
CA TYR A 127 15.14 4.48 -19.42
C TYR A 127 15.95 3.18 -19.33
#